data_AF-A0A348WJ48-F1
#
_entry.id   AF-A0A348WJ48-F1
#
_cell.length_a   1.000
_cell.length_b   1.000
_cell.length_c   1.000
_cell.angle_alpha   90.00
_cell.angle_beta   90.00
_cell.angle_gamma   90.00
#
_symmetry.space_group_name_H-M   'P 1'
#
loop_
_entity.id
_entity.type
_entity.pdbx_description
1 polymer ?
#
loop_
_entity_poly.entity_id
_entity_poly.type
_entity_poly.pdbx_seq_one_letter_code
_entity_poly.pdbx_strand_id
1 'polypeptide(L)'
;GSIGAVRAFEPPHTGTNYLLREFVHEVGRKHAQKLRILSLVLGYALPVVLLLLPFTHVFALVAVLSHLAGVAASRWLFFAEAEHVVGLYYGKRAA
;
A
#
# COMPACT_ATOMS: atom_id res chain seq x y z
N GLY A 1 -38.79 -5.00 -15.23
CA GLY A 1 -39.80 -4.51 -14.27
C GLY A 1 -39.65 -3.00 -14.12
N SER A 2 -40.77 -2.27 -14.09
CA SER A 2 -40.87 -0.81 -14.06
C SER A 2 -40.53 -0.15 -12.70
N ILE A 3 -39.78 -0.83 -11.83
CA ILE A 3 -39.67 -0.48 -10.39
C ILE A 3 -38.47 0.44 -10.06
N GLY A 4 -37.73 0.92 -11.06
CA GLY A 4 -36.60 1.84 -10.87
C GLY A 4 -35.34 1.19 -10.28
N ALA A 5 -34.18 1.84 -10.45
CA ALA A 5 -32.91 1.36 -9.92
C ALA A 5 -32.84 1.56 -8.40
N VAL A 6 -32.58 0.47 -7.66
CA VAL A 6 -32.41 0.49 -6.21
C VAL A 6 -31.15 1.29 -5.85
N ARG A 7 -31.30 2.31 -5.00
CA ARG A 7 -30.19 3.12 -4.46
C ARG A 7 -30.31 3.22 -2.94
N ALA A 8 -29.19 3.39 -2.26
CA ALA A 8 -29.16 3.56 -0.81
C ALA A 8 -29.99 4.78 -0.38
N PHE A 9 -30.82 4.60 0.65
CA PHE A 9 -31.71 5.63 1.19
C PHE A 9 -30.94 6.69 2.00
N GLU A 10 -29.87 6.28 2.67
CA GLU A 10 -29.06 7.15 3.52
C GLU A 10 -27.60 6.65 3.55
N PRO A 11 -26.60 7.53 3.67
CA PRO A 11 -25.23 7.08 3.88
C PRO A 11 -25.11 6.37 5.24
N PRO A 12 -24.30 5.32 5.38
CA PRO A 12 -24.12 4.58 6.65
C PRO A 12 -23.27 5.37 7.68
N HIS A 13 -23.23 6.70 7.58
CA HIS A 13 -22.44 7.57 8.44
C HIS A 13 -23.01 9.00 8.42
N THR A 14 -23.16 9.58 9.61
CA THR A 14 -23.64 10.95 9.86
C THR A 14 -22.50 11.97 10.05
N GLY A 15 -21.23 11.53 9.98
CA GLY A 15 -20.03 12.37 10.11
C GLY A 15 -19.01 12.08 9.02
N THR A 16 -18.14 13.05 8.71
CA THR A 16 -17.05 12.87 7.74
C THR A 16 -16.10 11.76 8.19
N ASN A 17 -15.90 10.75 7.34
CA ASN A 17 -15.04 9.62 7.65
C ASN A 17 -13.57 9.93 7.31
N TYR A 18 -12.65 9.74 8.26
CA TYR A 18 -11.20 9.93 8.08
C TYR A 18 -10.62 9.01 6.98
N LEU A 19 -11.29 7.88 6.70
CA LEU A 19 -10.95 6.94 5.62
C LEU A 19 -11.19 7.50 4.22
N LEU A 20 -12.00 8.55 4.08
CA LEU A 20 -12.36 9.15 2.79
C LEU A 20 -11.48 10.36 2.41
N ARG A 21 -10.79 11.01 3.36
CA ARG A 21 -10.19 12.34 3.12
C ARG A 21 -8.69 12.39 2.90
N GLU A 22 -7.80 11.91 3.76
CA GLU A 22 -6.60 12.76 3.92
C GLU A 22 -5.20 12.22 3.55
N PHE A 23 -4.78 10.94 3.67
CA PHE A 23 -3.30 10.71 3.71
C PHE A 23 -2.60 9.79 2.71
N VAL A 24 -3.25 8.87 1.99
CA VAL A 24 -2.48 7.82 1.27
C VAL A 24 -2.84 7.65 -0.21
N HIS A 25 -4.06 7.99 -0.63
CA HIS A 25 -4.54 7.61 -1.96
C HIS A 25 -3.81 8.33 -3.11
N GLU A 26 -3.43 9.60 -2.95
CA GLU A 26 -2.76 10.36 -4.00
C GLU A 26 -1.23 10.12 -4.06
N VAL A 27 -0.55 10.18 -2.90
CA VAL A 27 0.91 10.00 -2.84
C VAL A 27 1.29 8.54 -3.13
N GLY A 28 0.51 7.60 -2.59
CA GLY A 28 0.64 6.17 -2.81
C GLY A 28 0.56 5.81 -4.28
N ARG A 29 -0.46 6.30 -5.01
CA ARG A 29 -0.62 6.02 -6.45
C ARG A 29 0.48 6.61 -7.33
N LYS A 30 0.90 7.85 -7.08
CA LYS A 30 1.93 8.51 -7.90
C LYS A 30 3.31 7.86 -7.74
N HIS A 31 3.60 7.29 -6.56
CA HIS A 31 4.90 6.72 -6.24
C HIS A 31 4.89 5.20 -6.06
N ALA A 32 3.75 4.52 -6.26
CA ALA A 32 3.57 3.09 -6.05
C ALA A 32 4.65 2.27 -6.76
N GLN A 33 4.88 2.52 -8.05
CA GLN A 33 5.90 1.81 -8.83
C GLN A 33 7.31 2.01 -8.27
N LYS A 34 7.68 3.25 -7.89
CA LYS A 34 8.99 3.55 -7.31
C LYS A 34 9.17 2.85 -5.96
N LEU A 35 8.14 2.87 -5.10
CA LEU A 35 8.15 2.21 -3.80
C LEU A 35 8.14 0.68 -3.93
N ARG A 36 7.52 0.15 -4.97
CA ARG A 36 7.55 -1.29 -5.27
C ARG A 36 8.96 -1.73 -5.66
N ILE A 37 9.61 -1.00 -6.55
CA ILE A 37 11.00 -1.27 -6.92
C ILE A 37 11.89 -1.15 -5.67
N LEU A 38 11.75 -0.08 -4.89
CA LEU A 38 12.56 0.13 -3.71
C LEU A 38 12.36 -0.96 -2.65
N SER A 39 11.12 -1.40 -2.43
CA SER A 39 10.82 -2.49 -1.47
C SER A 39 11.38 -3.83 -1.94
N LEU A 40 11.38 -4.12 -3.24
CA LEU A 40 12.01 -5.33 -3.79
C LEU A 40 13.53 -5.28 -3.68
N VAL A 41 14.14 -4.12 -4.01
CA VAL A 41 15.59 -3.95 -3.98
C VAL A 41 16.10 -4.00 -2.54
N LEU A 42 15.55 -3.18 -1.64
CA LEU A 42 15.98 -3.13 -0.25
C LEU A 42 15.55 -4.38 0.54
N GLY A 43 14.36 -4.92 0.26
CA GLY A 43 13.83 -6.07 0.98
C GLY A 43 14.51 -7.39 0.61
N TYR A 44 15.01 -7.53 -0.62
CA TYR A 44 15.48 -8.82 -1.12
C TYR A 44 16.80 -8.72 -1.89
N ALA A 45 16.86 -7.94 -2.97
CA ALA A 45 18.02 -7.98 -3.87
C ALA A 45 19.33 -7.54 -3.17
N LEU A 46 19.32 -6.39 -2.48
CA LEU A 46 20.49 -5.85 -1.79
C LEU A 46 20.91 -6.75 -0.60
N PRO A 47 20.03 -7.18 0.31
CA PRO A 47 20.41 -8.12 1.37
C PRO A 47 21.03 -9.42 0.83
N VAL A 48 20.46 -10.00 -0.23
CA VAL A 48 21.00 -11.24 -0.83
C VAL A 48 22.40 -11.01 -1.37
N VAL A 49 22.64 -9.92 -2.10
CA VAL A 49 23.99 -9.59 -2.61
C VAL A 49 24.98 -9.41 -1.46
N LEU A 50 24.59 -8.69 -0.40
CA LEU A 50 25.46 -8.47 0.77
C LEU A 50 25.82 -9.76 1.50
N LEU A 51 24.89 -10.73 1.57
CA LEU A 51 25.12 -12.04 2.19
C LEU A 51 25.99 -12.97 1.34
N LEU A 52 26.06 -12.77 0.02
CA LEU A 52 26.92 -13.53 -0.89
C LEU A 52 28.38 -13.04 -0.91
N LEU A 53 28.62 -11.79 -0.50
CA LEU A 53 29.97 -11.26 -0.33
C LEU A 53 30.69 -11.94 0.84
N PRO A 54 32.04 -11.89 0.87
CA PRO A 54 32.79 -12.36 2.04
C PRO A 54 32.24 -11.78 3.33
N PHE A 55 31.96 -12.67 4.29
CA PHE A 55 31.21 -12.32 5.49
C PHE A 55 31.94 -11.26 6.31
N THR A 56 31.22 -10.18 6.63
CA THR A 56 31.61 -9.22 7.65
C THR A 56 30.37 -8.83 8.46
N HIS A 57 30.55 -8.54 9.76
CA HIS A 57 29.45 -8.08 10.60
C HIS A 57 28.81 -6.77 10.10
N VAL A 58 29.61 -5.92 9.43
CA VAL A 58 29.13 -4.68 8.82
C VAL A 58 28.15 -4.99 7.69
N PHE A 59 28.48 -5.92 6.79
CA PHE A 59 27.56 -6.32 5.72
C PHE A 59 26.30 -7.00 6.26
N ALA A 60 26.42 -7.82 7.31
CA ALA A 60 25.25 -8.41 7.97
C ALA A 60 24.33 -7.32 8.56
N LEU A 61 24.89 -6.31 9.23
CA LEU A 61 24.11 -5.19 9.77
C LEU A 61 23.39 -4.42 8.66
N VAL A 62 24.09 -4.09 7.56
CA VAL A 62 23.49 -3.38 6.42
C VAL A 62 22.41 -4.24 5.75
N ALA A 63 22.60 -5.55 5.63
CA ALA A 63 21.61 -6.47 5.09
C ALA A 63 20.32 -6.49 5.93
N VAL A 64 20.44 -6.53 7.27
CA VAL A 64 19.29 -6.47 8.18
C VAL A 64 18.56 -5.14 8.07
N LEU A 65 19.29 -4.02 8.12
CA LEU A 65 18.67 -2.68 8.06
C LEU A 65 17.97 -2.43 6.73
N SER A 66 18.61 -2.81 5.61
CA SER A 66 17.99 -2.70 4.28
C SER A 66 16.74 -3.59 4.17
N HIS A 67 16.81 -4.83 4.65
CA HIS A 67 15.65 -5.73 4.65
C HIS A 67 14.47 -5.14 5.43
N LEU A 68 14.69 -4.63 6.64
CA LEU A 68 13.65 -4.00 7.45
C LEU A 68 13.04 -2.78 6.76
N ALA A 69 13.87 -1.94 6.14
CA ALA A 69 13.40 -0.79 5.36
C ALA A 69 12.54 -1.23 4.17
N GLY A 70 12.95 -2.27 3.44
CA GLY A 70 12.19 -2.83 2.32
C GLY A 70 10.84 -3.43 2.73
N VAL A 71 10.80 -4.16 3.86
CA VAL A 71 9.57 -4.73 4.42
C VAL A 71 8.63 -3.64 4.92
N ALA A 72 9.14 -2.60 5.57
CA ALA A 72 8.32 -1.46 5.98
C ALA A 72 7.71 -0.75 4.76
N ALA A 73 8.50 -0.54 3.71
CA ALA A 73 8.03 0.04 2.45
C ALA A 73 6.97 -0.84 1.76
N SER A 74 7.13 -2.16 1.75
CA SER A 74 6.13 -3.07 1.15
C SER A 74 4.81 -3.09 1.94
N ARG A 75 4.87 -3.06 3.27
CA ARG A 75 3.67 -2.95 4.11
C ARG A 75 2.96 -1.63 3.90
N TRP A 76 3.70 -0.52 3.85
CA TRP A 76 3.13 0.78 3.54
C TRP A 76 2.48 0.80 2.16
N LEU A 77 3.16 0.24 1.14
CA LEU A 77 2.62 0.13 -0.22
C LEU A 77 1.34 -0.70 -0.26
N PHE A 78 1.27 -1.82 0.48
CA PHE A 78 0.05 -2.61 0.59
C PHE A 78 -1.13 -1.79 1.13
N PHE A 79 -0.92 -1.02 2.20
CA PHE A 79 -1.97 -0.13 2.74
C PHE A 79 -2.32 1.02 1.79
N ALA A 80 -1.35 1.48 1.00
CA ALA A 80 -1.54 2.54 0.02
C ALA A 80 -2.30 2.07 -1.23
N GLU A 81 -2.03 0.86 -1.70
CA GLU A 81 -2.66 0.24 -2.87
C GLU A 81 -3.96 -0.49 -2.53
N ALA A 82 -4.15 -0.91 -1.28
CA ALA A 82 -5.41 -1.51 -0.85
C ALA A 82 -6.52 -0.48 -1.03
N GLU A 83 -7.28 -0.63 -2.13
CA GLU A 83 -8.60 -0.06 -2.26
C GLU A 83 -9.39 -0.53 -1.04
N HIS A 84 -9.60 0.39 -0.10
CA HIS A 84 -10.49 0.14 1.01
C HIS A 84 -11.83 -0.30 0.38
N VAL A 85 -12.20 -1.55 0.61
CA VAL A 85 -13.43 -2.23 0.14
C VAL A 85 -14.70 -1.40 0.41
N VAL A 86 -14.59 -0.42 1.30
CA VAL A 86 -15.53 0.67 1.55
C VAL A 86 -15.93 1.42 0.26
N GLY A 87 -15.02 1.63 -0.70
CA GLY A 87 -15.33 2.25 -1.99
C GLY A 87 -16.27 1.41 -2.87
N LEU A 88 -16.25 0.08 -2.71
CA LEU A 88 -17.20 -0.84 -3.37
C LEU A 88 -18.58 -0.78 -2.72
N TYR A 89 -18.64 -0.55 -1.40
CA TYR A 89 -19.88 -0.32 -0.66
C TYR A 89 -20.60 0.98 -1.08
N TYR A 90 -19.88 1.96 -1.61
CA TYR A 90 -20.43 3.21 -2.17
C TYR A 90 -20.73 3.16 -3.67
N GLY A 91 -20.74 1.98 -4.30
CA GLY A 91 -21.31 1.83 -5.65
C GLY A 91 -20.50 2.47 -6.79
N LYS A 92 -19.17 2.60 -6.68
CA LYS A 92 -18.29 3.11 -7.75
C LYS A 92 -18.13 2.18 -8.97
N ARG A 93 -19.20 1.46 -9.36
CA ARG A 93 -19.33 0.79 -10.66
C ARG A 93 -20.71 1.00 -11.29
N ALA A 94 -21.30 2.18 -11.08
CA ALA A 94 -22.43 2.66 -11.86
C ALA A 94 -22.16 4.10 -12.33
N ALA A 95 -21.17 4.23 -13.21
CA ALA A 95 -21.05 5.34 -14.15
C ALA A 95 -20.38 4.80 -15.41
#